data_AF-A0A9Q2S0N9-F1
#
_entry.id   AF-A0A9Q2S0N9-F1
#
_cell.length_a   1.000
_cell.length_b   1.000
_cell.length_c   1.000
_cell.angle_alpha   90.00
_cell.angle_beta   90.00
_cell.angle_gamma   90.00
#
_symmetry.space_group_name_H-M   'P 1'
#
loop_
_entity.id
_entity.type
_entity.pdbx_description
1 polymer ?
#
loop_
_entity_poly.entity_id
_entity_poly.type
_entity_poly.pdbx_seq_one_letter_code
_entity_poly.pdbx_strand_id
1 'polypeptide(L)'
;MLEEDTNLAARMKRFKPGQFTWPDLTSGKFCDGCRLYLRKPKKPDTGTCDLVRRRHGYAGTVFVGVDAISCSQFSPGLHEDTETA
;
A
#
# COMPACT_ATOMS: atom_id res chain seq x y z
N MET A 1 -14.64 17.98 7.98
CA MET A 1 -13.43 17.14 8.12
C MET A 1 -12.77 17.04 6.75
N LEU A 2 -11.98 18.04 6.32
CA LEU A 2 -11.39 18.05 4.96
C LEU A 2 -10.03 18.81 4.89
N GLU A 3 -9.50 19.34 5.98
CA GLU A 3 -8.29 20.21 5.94
C GLU A 3 -6.96 19.46 6.17
N GLU A 4 -6.98 18.24 6.70
CA GLU A 4 -5.75 17.44 6.89
C GLU A 4 -5.30 16.73 5.60
N ASP A 5 -6.19 16.50 4.64
CA ASP A 5 -5.93 15.64 3.47
C ASP A 5 -5.12 16.31 2.34
N THR A 6 -5.16 17.65 2.25
CA THR A 6 -4.34 18.45 1.30
C THR A 6 -3.00 18.88 1.87
N ASN A 7 -2.78 18.75 3.19
CA ASN A 7 -1.56 19.19 3.84
C ASN A 7 -0.40 18.20 3.57
N LEU A 8 0.64 18.68 2.87
CA LEU A 8 1.86 17.90 2.58
C LEU A 8 2.46 17.28 3.85
N ALA A 9 2.43 17.97 4.99
CA ALA A 9 2.96 17.46 6.25
C ALA A 9 2.19 16.24 6.76
N ALA A 10 0.87 16.22 6.60
CA ALA A 10 0.03 15.08 6.98
C ALA A 10 0.28 13.88 6.05
N ARG A 11 0.49 14.13 4.75
CA ARG A 11 0.87 13.10 3.78
C ARG A 11 2.27 12.54 4.06
N MET A 12 3.23 13.39 4.43
CA MET A 12 4.58 12.98 4.83
C MET A 12 4.59 12.14 6.11
N LYS A 13 3.80 12.53 7.11
CA LYS A 13 3.70 11.78 8.37
C LYS A 13 3.15 10.36 8.19
N ARG A 14 2.27 10.16 7.20
CA ARG A 14 1.63 8.88 6.89
C ARG A 14 2.30 8.13 5.73
N PHE A 15 3.27 8.74 5.04
CA PHE A 15 4.04 8.09 3.99
C PHE A 15 4.96 7.05 4.60
N LYS A 16 4.87 5.81 4.12
CA LYS A 16 5.84 4.76 4.46
C LYS A 16 6.80 4.54 3.29
N PRO A 17 8.12 4.54 3.53
CA PRO A 17 9.10 4.26 2.47
C PRO A 17 8.78 2.89 1.91
N GLY A 18 8.54 2.74 0.60
CA GLY A 18 8.09 1.49 -0.01
C GLY A 18 6.62 1.48 -0.48
N GLN A 19 5.90 2.60 -0.37
CA GLN A 19 4.75 2.87 -1.24
C GLN A 19 5.23 3.32 -2.62
N PHE A 20 4.47 2.98 -3.66
CA PHE A 20 4.82 3.40 -5.03
C PHE A 20 4.65 4.91 -5.23
N THR A 21 3.62 5.50 -4.64
CA THR A 21 3.37 6.95 -4.62
C THR A 21 2.87 7.37 -3.24
N TRP A 22 2.71 8.69 -3.03
CA TRP A 22 2.13 9.25 -1.82
C TRP A 22 0.78 8.61 -1.46
N PRO A 23 0.48 8.44 -0.16
CA PRO A 23 -0.81 7.92 0.26
C PRO A 23 -1.92 8.88 -0.19
N ASP A 24 -3.01 8.29 -0.65
CA ASP A 24 -4.24 8.98 -0.97
C ASP A 24 -5.17 8.91 0.25
N LEU A 25 -5.14 9.98 1.03
CA LEU A 25 -5.93 10.08 2.25
C LEU A 25 -7.41 10.35 1.95
N THR A 26 -7.74 10.83 0.74
CA THR A 26 -9.10 11.23 0.37
C THR A 26 -10.04 10.06 0.07
N SER A 27 -9.50 8.94 -0.42
CA SER A 27 -10.33 7.79 -0.81
C SER A 27 -10.77 6.94 0.39
N GLY A 28 -10.13 7.08 1.55
CA GLY A 28 -10.39 6.23 2.73
C GLY A 28 -10.11 4.75 2.49
N LYS A 29 -9.35 4.41 1.45
CA LYS A 29 -9.05 3.02 1.06
C LYS A 29 -7.72 2.55 1.63
N PHE A 30 -7.66 1.25 1.91
CA PHE A 30 -6.46 0.57 2.38
C PHE A 30 -5.79 -0.23 1.25
N CYS A 31 -4.46 -0.31 1.30
CA CYS A 31 -3.57 -1.03 0.39
C CYS A 31 -3.89 -2.52 0.37
N ASP A 32 -4.34 -3.10 1.47
CA ASP A 32 -4.77 -4.50 1.54
C ASP A 32 -6.10 -4.78 0.80
N GLY A 33 -6.75 -3.77 0.21
CA GLY A 33 -7.82 -3.96 -0.77
C GLY A 33 -7.36 -3.84 -2.22
N CYS A 34 -6.05 -3.63 -2.46
CA CYS A 34 -5.49 -3.44 -3.79
C CYS A 34 -5.08 -4.77 -4.40
N ARG A 35 -5.41 -5.00 -5.68
CA ARG A 35 -4.96 -6.18 -6.45
C ARG A 35 -3.43 -6.34 -6.51
N LEU A 36 -2.70 -5.25 -6.30
CA LEU A 36 -1.23 -5.22 -6.34
C LEU A 36 -0.60 -5.47 -4.97
N TYR A 37 -1.41 -5.74 -3.94
CA TYR A 37 -0.91 -6.05 -2.61
C TYR A 37 -0.62 -7.54 -2.50
N LEU A 38 0.65 -7.88 -2.25
CA LEU A 38 1.11 -9.25 -2.08
C LEU A 38 1.15 -9.56 -0.59
N ARG A 39 0.21 -10.37 -0.10
CA ARG A 39 0.20 -10.88 1.28
C ARG A 39 1.41 -11.77 1.51
N LYS A 40 2.01 -11.68 2.70
CA LYS A 40 3.10 -12.56 3.12
C LYS A 40 2.50 -13.81 3.78
N PRO A 41 2.77 -15.02 3.26
CA PRO A 41 2.12 -16.25 3.77
C PRO A 41 2.46 -16.54 5.24
N LYS A 42 3.64 -16.14 5.72
CA LYS A 42 4.07 -16.35 7.11
C LYS A 42 3.57 -15.29 8.10
N LYS A 43 2.91 -14.23 7.63
CA LYS A 43 2.47 -13.08 8.44
C LYS A 43 1.18 -12.51 7.83
N PRO A 44 -0.01 -13.03 8.22
CA PRO A 44 -1.28 -12.83 7.50
C PRO A 44 -1.77 -11.38 7.42
N ASP A 45 -1.29 -10.49 8.30
CA ASP A 45 -1.65 -9.06 8.32
C ASP A 45 -0.62 -8.17 7.62
N THR A 46 0.31 -8.78 6.89
CA THR A 46 1.42 -8.07 6.28
C THR A 46 1.57 -8.35 4.80
N GLY A 47 2.06 -7.36 4.07
CA GLY A 47 2.21 -7.48 2.63
C GLY A 47 3.05 -6.37 2.03
N THR A 48 3.35 -6.53 0.75
CA THR A 48 4.22 -5.62 -0.02
C THR A 48 3.53 -5.19 -1.30
N CYS A 49 3.88 -4.02 -1.84
CA CYS A 49 3.33 -3.55 -3.10
C CYS A 49 4.08 -4.16 -4.29
N ASP A 50 3.38 -4.94 -5.13
CA ASP A 50 3.98 -5.54 -6.33
C ASP A 50 4.44 -4.49 -7.35
N LEU A 51 3.77 -3.33 -7.40
CA LEU A 51 4.15 -2.24 -8.30
C LEU A 51 5.56 -1.71 -8.00
N VAL A 52 5.94 -1.67 -6.72
CA VAL A 52 7.29 -1.28 -6.30
C VAL A 52 8.31 -2.31 -6.76
N ARG A 53 8.00 -3.60 -6.61
CA ARG A 53 8.82 -4.69 -7.14
C ARG A 53 9.01 -4.59 -8.65
N ARG A 54 7.92 -4.42 -9.40
CA ARG A 54 7.94 -4.34 -10.87
C ARG A 54 8.71 -3.12 -11.40
N ARG A 55 8.65 -1.98 -10.70
CA ARG A 55 9.28 -0.73 -11.18
C ARG A 55 10.69 -0.49 -10.67
N HIS A 56 11.01 -0.95 -9.46
CA HIS A 56 12.29 -0.64 -8.80
C HIS A 56 13.17 -1.87 -8.54
N GLY A 57 12.67 -3.09 -8.77
CA GLY A 57 13.45 -4.33 -8.61
C GLY A 57 13.64 -4.80 -7.16
N TYR A 58 12.99 -4.16 -6.18
CA TYR A 58 12.98 -4.59 -4.77
C TYR A 58 11.55 -4.60 -4.22
N ALA A 59 11.29 -5.41 -3.19
CA ALA A 59 9.94 -5.68 -2.70
C ALA A 59 9.23 -4.49 -2.01
N GLY A 60 9.87 -3.34 -1.86
CA GLY A 60 9.35 -2.24 -1.05
C GLY A 60 9.34 -2.57 0.45
N THR A 61 8.54 -1.83 1.21
CA THR A 61 8.32 -2.04 2.64
C THR A 61 7.12 -2.91 2.88
N VAL A 62 7.18 -3.63 3.99
CA VAL A 62 6.06 -4.40 4.51
C VAL A 62 5.06 -3.45 5.17
N PHE A 63 3.84 -3.43 4.66
CA PHE A 63 2.70 -2.74 5.26
C PHE A 63 1.99 -3.66 6.25
N VAL A 64 1.30 -3.05 7.23
CA VAL A 64 0.58 -3.77 8.29
C VAL A 64 -0.78 -3.10 8.49
N GLY A 65 -1.87 -3.85 8.31
CA GLY A 65 -3.25 -3.44 8.63
C GLY A 65 -3.60 -1.97 8.31
N VAL A 66 -4.04 -1.23 9.34
CA VAL A 66 -4.52 0.17 9.24
C VAL A 66 -3.47 1.18 8.77
N ASP A 67 -2.19 0.84 8.84
CA ASP A 67 -1.12 1.71 8.34
C ASP A 67 -0.90 1.57 6.84
N ALA A 68 -1.51 0.58 6.21
CA ALA A 68 -1.44 0.32 4.79
C ALA A 68 -2.41 1.25 4.06
N ILE A 69 -2.24 2.57 4.10
CA ILE A 69 -3.11 3.48 3.35
C ILE A 69 -2.85 3.32 1.85
N SER A 70 -3.90 3.29 1.04
CA SER A 70 -3.77 3.17 -0.40
C SER A 70 -3.08 4.39 -1.03
N CYS A 71 -2.51 4.22 -2.22
CA CYS A 71 -1.92 5.32 -2.98
C CYS A 71 -2.77 5.65 -4.21
N SER A 72 -2.43 6.70 -4.96
CA SER A 72 -3.21 7.12 -6.14
C SER A 72 -3.25 6.09 -7.28
N GLN A 73 -2.40 5.05 -7.23
CA GLN A 73 -2.41 3.92 -8.16
C GLN A 73 -3.24 2.73 -7.65
N PHE A 74 -4.08 2.95 -6.62
CA PHE A 74 -4.95 1.91 -6.08
C PHE A 74 -5.85 1.34 -7.18
N SER A 75 -5.84 0.02 -7.29
CA SER A 75 -6.74 -0.72 -8.17
C SER A 75 -7.41 -1.83 -7.36
N PRO A 76 -8.73 -1.81 -7.19
CA PRO A 76 -9.43 -2.83 -6.42
C PRO A 76 -9.35 -4.19 -7.16
N GLY A 77 -9.25 -5.28 -6.39
CA GLY A 77 -9.32 -6.64 -6.93
C GLY A 77 -8.83 -7.68 -5.92
N LEU A 78 -9.06 -8.96 -6.25
CA LEU A 78 -8.57 -10.08 -5.45
C LEU A 78 -7.04 -10.10 -5.47
N HIS A 79 -6.44 -10.37 -4.32
CA HIS A 79 -4.99 -10.58 -4.22
C HIS A 79 -4.63 -11.84 -5.01
N GLU A 80 -3.65 -11.74 -5.90
CA GLU A 80 -2.99 -12.94 -6.40
C GLU A 80 -2.14 -13.46 -5.24
N ASP A 81 -2.67 -14.41 -4.47
CA ASP A 81 -1.92 -15.16 -3.48
C ASP A 81 -0.72 -15.77 -4.21
N THR A 82 0.48 -15.35 -3.84
CA THR A 82 1.70 -15.93 -4.40
C THR A 82 1.90 -17.30 -3.78
N GLU A 83 1.12 -18.29 -4.20
CA GLU A 83 1.41 -19.70 -4.01
C GLU A 83 2.70 -20.01 -4.78
N THR A 84 3.81 -20.06 -4.04
CA THR A 84 5.05 -20.63 -4.55
C THR A 84 4.87 -22.14 -4.56
N ALA A 85 4.68 -22.69 -5.77
CA ALA A 85 5.05 -24.06 -6.09
C ALA A 85 6.56 -24.29 -5.90
#